data_AF-A0A094WCI8-F1
#
_entry.id   AF-A0A094WCI8-F1
#
_cell.length_a   1.000
_cell.length_b   1.000
_cell.length_c   1.000
_cell.angle_alpha   90.00
_cell.angle_beta   90.00
_cell.angle_gamma   90.00
#
_symmetry.space_group_name_H-M   'P 1'
#
loop_
_entity.id
_entity.type
_entity.pdbx_description
1 polymer ?
#
loop_
_entity_poly.entity_id
_entity_poly.type
_entity_poly.pdbx_seq_one_letter_code
_entity_poly.pdbx_strand_id
1 'polypeptide(L)'
;MSGTGNQDSLKDAASPSDLGRRKFMLAAGWGVVGVTLAGSTYAPYKFMFPPILYEPPTVFKIGHVTEYGLGVDERWKLKGRFWVVRNMRGIYNMISICRHLGCTPNWFPDQKRFRCPCHGSIYDVHGNVRGGPAPRTLWRGQITKDPVDGALVVNTVVRLDPNPAQTPQGLWVKEKVKEVKPFWIEHSPPPGASCSSNRLLC
;
A
#
# COMPACT_ATOMS: atom_id res chain seq x y z
N MET A 1 5.08 5.76 94.73
CA MET A 1 4.18 4.63 94.37
C MET A 1 3.04 5.23 93.57
N SER A 2 3.13 5.12 92.25
CA SER A 2 2.23 4.28 91.42
C SER A 2 0.98 5.07 91.04
N GLY A 3 0.63 5.31 89.78
CA GLY A 3 1.12 4.85 88.50
C GLY A 3 0.02 5.21 87.51
N THR A 4 0.32 6.02 86.51
CA THR A 4 -0.62 6.45 85.47
C THR A 4 -0.89 5.28 84.52
N GLY A 5 -2.02 4.62 84.68
CA GLY A 5 -2.47 3.52 83.83
C GLY A 5 -3.44 3.99 82.75
N ASN A 6 -2.90 4.21 81.56
CA ASN A 6 -3.61 4.47 80.30
C ASN A 6 -4.62 3.34 79.98
N GLN A 7 -5.93 3.63 79.96
CA GLN A 7 -6.99 2.66 79.64
C GLN A 7 -7.86 3.05 78.43
N ASP A 8 -7.47 4.05 77.65
CA ASP A 8 -8.30 4.55 76.54
C ASP A 8 -7.94 3.93 75.17
N SER A 9 -6.99 3.01 75.09
CA SER A 9 -6.44 2.53 73.80
C SER A 9 -6.87 1.11 73.36
N LEU A 10 -7.90 0.50 73.95
CA LEU A 10 -8.32 -0.88 73.61
C LEU A 10 -9.83 -1.07 73.47
N LYS A 11 -10.54 -0.20 72.74
CA LYS A 11 -11.97 -0.41 72.43
C LYS A 11 -12.35 -0.56 70.95
N ASP A 12 -11.42 -0.39 70.02
CA ASP A 12 -11.74 -0.44 68.59
C ASP A 12 -11.00 -1.57 67.83
N ALA A 13 -10.95 -2.78 68.39
CA ALA A 13 -10.51 -3.95 67.64
C ALA A 13 -11.67 -4.45 66.76
N ALA A 14 -11.75 -3.96 65.53
CA ALA A 14 -12.75 -4.39 64.55
C ALA A 14 -12.80 -5.92 64.42
N SER A 15 -14.00 -6.50 64.52
CA SER A 15 -14.24 -7.94 64.43
C SER A 15 -13.71 -8.50 63.10
N PRO A 16 -13.16 -9.73 63.06
CA PRO A 16 -12.63 -10.33 61.83
C PRO A 16 -13.64 -10.39 60.67
N SER A 17 -14.95 -10.36 60.96
CA SER A 17 -16.02 -10.25 59.94
C SER A 17 -16.14 -8.86 59.32
N ASP A 18 -15.81 -7.78 60.05
CA ASP A 18 -15.84 -6.40 59.55
C ASP A 18 -14.68 -6.11 58.59
N LEU A 19 -13.51 -6.72 58.83
CA LEU A 19 -12.40 -6.67 57.84
C LEU A 19 -12.80 -7.35 56.53
N GLY A 20 -13.57 -8.46 56.57
CA GLY A 20 -14.07 -9.16 55.39
C GLY A 20 -15.09 -8.34 54.60
N ARG A 21 -16.07 -7.74 55.28
CA ARG A 21 -17.09 -6.88 54.67
C ARG A 21 -16.51 -5.60 54.08
N ARG A 22 -15.60 -4.94 54.81
CA ARG A 22 -14.93 -3.71 54.33
C ARG A 22 -14.07 -3.98 53.10
N LYS A 23 -13.27 -5.06 53.11
CA LYS A 23 -12.47 -5.46 51.95
C LYS A 23 -13.34 -5.81 50.75
N PHE A 24 -14.46 -6.50 50.98
CA PHE A 24 -15.42 -6.80 49.92
C PHE A 24 -16.03 -5.54 49.30
N MET A 25 -16.54 -4.60 50.11
CA MET A 25 -17.15 -3.37 49.61
C MET A 25 -16.13 -2.47 48.89
N LEU A 26 -14.89 -2.41 49.39
CA LEU A 26 -13.81 -1.67 48.72
C LEU A 26 -13.42 -2.32 47.38
N ALA A 27 -13.30 -3.65 47.33
CA ALA A 27 -13.02 -4.35 46.09
C ALA A 27 -14.16 -4.19 45.06
N ALA A 28 -15.41 -4.25 45.52
CA ALA A 28 -16.58 -4.01 44.67
C ALA A 28 -16.61 -2.57 44.14
N GLY A 29 -16.37 -1.58 45.00
CA GLY A 29 -16.32 -0.16 44.62
C GLY A 29 -15.25 0.12 43.57
N TRP A 30 -14.01 -0.33 43.81
CA TRP A 30 -12.92 -0.20 42.84
C TRP A 30 -13.15 -1.01 41.56
N GLY A 31 -13.83 -2.15 41.65
CA GLY A 31 -14.25 -2.93 40.49
C GLY A 31 -15.19 -2.14 39.57
N VAL A 32 -16.20 -1.47 40.12
CA VAL A 32 -17.13 -0.63 39.35
C VAL A 32 -16.38 0.53 38.69
N VAL A 33 -15.52 1.22 39.44
CA VAL A 33 -14.70 2.31 38.91
C VAL A 33 -13.82 1.82 37.74
N GLY A 34 -13.17 0.67 37.90
CA GLY A 34 -12.34 0.06 36.85
C GLY A 34 -13.13 -0.25 35.58
N VAL A 35 -14.32 -0.84 35.72
CA VAL A 35 -15.19 -1.15 34.56
C VAL A 35 -15.66 0.12 33.85
N THR A 36 -16.08 1.15 34.60
CA THR A 36 -16.52 2.41 34.00
C THR A 36 -15.38 3.12 33.27
N LEU A 37 -14.17 3.15 33.84
CA LEU A 37 -13.00 3.75 33.18
C LEU A 37 -12.59 2.96 31.93
N ALA A 38 -12.57 1.63 32.00
CA ALA A 38 -12.28 0.78 30.84
C ALA A 38 -13.31 0.97 29.72
N GLY A 39 -14.61 0.98 30.02
CA GLY A 39 -15.66 1.25 29.03
C GLY A 39 -15.55 2.65 28.42
N SER A 40 -15.30 3.66 29.25
CA SER A 40 -15.20 5.06 28.83
C SER A 40 -13.99 5.32 27.91
N THR A 41 -12.89 4.58 28.11
CA THR A 41 -11.69 4.67 27.27
C THR A 41 -11.75 3.77 26.03
N TYR A 42 -12.53 2.69 26.08
CA TYR A 42 -12.67 1.77 24.95
C TYR A 42 -13.38 2.40 23.74
N ALA A 43 -14.44 3.18 23.97
CA ALA A 43 -15.17 3.86 22.91
C ALA A 43 -14.30 4.85 22.08
N PRO A 44 -13.53 5.79 22.68
CA PRO A 44 -12.64 6.66 21.93
C PRO A 44 -11.47 5.88 21.30
N TYR A 45 -10.98 4.81 21.93
CA TYR A 45 -9.99 3.93 21.30
C TYR A 45 -10.53 3.29 20.02
N LYS A 46 -11.71 2.68 20.06
CA LYS A 46 -12.40 2.11 18.89
C LYS A 46 -12.69 3.17 17.82
N PHE A 47 -12.97 4.40 18.22
CA PHE A 47 -13.18 5.52 17.30
C PHE A 47 -11.88 5.95 16.60
N MET A 48 -10.75 5.97 17.31
CA MET A 48 -9.43 6.27 16.73
C MET A 48 -8.91 5.17 15.81
N PHE A 49 -9.33 3.92 16.04
CA PHE A 49 -8.93 2.77 15.24
C PHE A 49 -10.18 2.09 14.64
N PRO A 50 -10.84 2.72 13.65
CA PRO A 50 -12.02 2.14 13.02
C PRO A 50 -11.63 0.84 12.29
N PRO A 51 -12.37 -0.27 12.49
CA PRO A 51 -12.01 -1.56 11.93
C PRO A 51 -12.32 -1.72 10.43
N ILE A 52 -12.99 -0.74 9.81
CA ILE A 52 -13.33 -0.79 8.38
C ILE A 52 -12.66 0.38 7.66
N LEU A 53 -11.77 0.06 6.74
CA LEU A 53 -11.20 1.02 5.81
C LEU A 53 -11.93 0.80 4.47
N TYR A 54 -12.65 1.81 4.00
CA TYR A 54 -13.24 1.79 2.67
C TYR A 54 -12.12 1.92 1.64
N GLU A 55 -11.62 0.79 1.18
CA GLU A 55 -10.57 0.76 0.18
C GLU A 55 -11.19 0.89 -1.22
N PRO A 56 -10.69 1.82 -2.05
CA PRO A 56 -11.11 1.89 -3.43
C PRO A 56 -10.80 0.57 -4.15
N PRO A 57 -11.56 0.22 -5.20
CA PRO A 57 -11.29 -0.99 -5.96
C PRO A 57 -9.84 -0.99 -6.46
N THR A 58 -9.16 -2.12 -6.28
CA THR A 58 -7.76 -2.30 -6.65
C THR A 58 -7.59 -3.09 -7.95
N VAL A 59 -8.69 -3.64 -8.45
CA VAL A 59 -8.78 -4.41 -9.68
C VAL A 59 -9.68 -3.65 -10.65
N PHE A 60 -9.14 -3.29 -11.81
CA PHE A 60 -9.82 -2.52 -12.83
C PHE A 60 -9.87 -3.32 -14.13
N LYS A 61 -11.07 -3.52 -14.68
CA LYS A 61 -11.23 -3.99 -16.05
C LYS A 61 -10.97 -2.83 -16.99
N ILE A 62 -9.94 -2.94 -17.82
CA ILE A 62 -9.45 -1.84 -18.64
C ILE A 62 -9.78 -1.98 -20.13
N GLY A 63 -10.52 -3.01 -20.54
CA GLY A 63 -10.91 -3.25 -21.94
C GLY A 63 -9.86 -4.00 -22.75
N HIS A 64 -9.97 -3.96 -24.08
CA HIS A 64 -9.09 -4.70 -24.98
C HIS A 64 -7.84 -3.91 -25.39
N VAL A 65 -6.80 -4.62 -25.82
CA VAL A 65 -5.51 -4.02 -26.22
C VAL A 65 -5.66 -3.13 -27.47
N THR A 66 -6.62 -3.45 -28.34
CA THR A 66 -6.91 -2.70 -29.56
C THR A 66 -7.41 -1.28 -29.29
N GLU A 67 -8.00 -1.03 -28.12
CA GLU A 67 -8.51 0.28 -27.72
C GLU A 67 -7.39 1.28 -27.35
N TYR A 68 -6.17 0.79 -27.11
CA TYR A 68 -5.06 1.62 -26.66
C TYR A 68 -4.16 2.01 -27.82
N GLY A 69 -3.95 3.30 -28.06
CA GLY A 69 -2.96 3.77 -29.03
C GLY A 69 -1.52 3.52 -28.57
N LEU A 70 -0.54 3.68 -29.46
CA LEU A 70 0.87 3.71 -29.06
C LEU A 70 1.14 4.93 -28.19
N GLY A 71 1.77 4.73 -27.02
CA GLY A 71 2.08 5.77 -26.06
C GLY A 71 1.43 5.54 -24.69
N VAL A 72 1.23 6.63 -23.96
CA VAL A 72 0.70 6.65 -22.58
C VAL A 72 -0.76 7.08 -22.62
N ASP A 73 -1.63 6.27 -22.07
CA ASP A 73 -3.05 6.56 -21.86
C ASP A 73 -3.28 7.08 -20.43
N GLU A 74 -3.89 8.27 -20.31
CA GLU A 74 -4.19 8.95 -19.04
C GLU A 74 -5.60 8.71 -18.50
N ARG A 75 -6.46 7.93 -19.18
CA ARG A 75 -7.88 7.75 -18.81
C ARG A 75 -8.08 7.17 -17.41
N TRP A 76 -7.12 6.40 -16.91
CA TRP A 76 -7.18 5.71 -15.62
C TRP A 76 -6.55 6.48 -14.45
N LYS A 77 -5.94 7.63 -14.73
CA LYS A 77 -5.19 8.42 -13.75
C LYS A 77 -6.06 8.87 -12.56
N LEU A 78 -7.28 9.34 -12.83
CA LEU A 78 -8.20 9.83 -11.79
C LEU A 78 -8.88 8.70 -11.01
N LYS A 79 -9.21 7.58 -11.67
CA LYS A 79 -9.97 6.48 -11.07
C LYS A 79 -9.08 5.50 -10.29
N GLY A 80 -7.93 5.12 -10.85
CA GLY A 80 -7.07 4.07 -10.31
C GLY A 80 -5.65 4.51 -9.98
N ARG A 81 -5.27 5.77 -10.25
CA ARG A 81 -3.89 6.26 -10.11
C ARG A 81 -2.88 5.37 -10.84
N PHE A 82 -3.18 5.08 -12.10
CA PHE A 82 -2.24 4.41 -12.99
C PHE A 82 -2.41 4.87 -14.44
N TRP A 83 -1.38 4.60 -15.23
CA TRP A 83 -1.32 4.79 -16.67
C TRP A 83 -1.17 3.46 -17.38
N VAL A 84 -1.80 3.35 -18.53
CA VAL A 84 -1.59 2.23 -19.42
C VAL A 84 -0.65 2.69 -20.51
N VAL A 85 0.51 2.03 -20.64
CA VAL A 85 1.51 2.38 -21.64
C VAL A 85 1.62 1.26 -22.65
N ARG A 86 1.43 1.58 -23.93
CA ARG A 86 1.54 0.64 -25.04
C ARG A 86 2.73 1.04 -25.93
N ASN A 87 3.66 0.11 -26.09
CA ASN A 87 4.79 0.21 -27.01
C ASN A 87 4.64 -0.85 -28.11
N MET A 88 5.53 -0.82 -29.11
CA MET A 88 5.55 -1.85 -30.17
C MET A 88 5.75 -3.27 -29.64
N ARG A 89 6.42 -3.42 -28.48
CA ARG A 89 6.67 -4.72 -27.84
C ARG A 89 5.53 -5.22 -26.95
N GLY A 90 4.52 -4.39 -26.66
CA GLY A 90 3.41 -4.78 -25.80
C GLY A 90 2.92 -3.67 -24.88
N ILE A 91 2.07 -4.07 -23.94
CA ILE A 91 1.36 -3.18 -23.02
C ILE A 91 1.84 -3.44 -21.58
N TYR A 92 1.93 -2.37 -20.78
CA TYR A 92 2.24 -2.47 -19.36
C TYR A 92 1.53 -1.37 -18.58
N ASN A 93 1.35 -1.64 -17.28
CA ASN A 93 0.70 -0.74 -16.36
C ASN A 93 1.76 0.00 -15.54
N MET A 94 1.66 1.33 -15.47
CA MET A 94 2.53 2.19 -14.68
C MET A 94 1.71 2.87 -13.58
N ILE A 95 2.02 2.58 -12.33
CA ILE A 95 1.33 3.19 -11.18
C ILE A 95 1.77 4.65 -11.06
N SER A 96 0.80 5.56 -11.10
CA SER A 96 1.02 7.00 -11.08
C SER A 96 1.14 7.53 -9.64
N ILE A 97 1.99 6.89 -8.84
CA ILE A 97 2.26 7.29 -7.45
C ILE A 97 3.75 7.60 -7.33
N CYS A 98 4.06 8.87 -7.12
CA CYS A 98 5.42 9.35 -6.96
C CYS A 98 6.07 8.70 -5.74
N ARG A 99 7.27 8.16 -5.93
CA ARG A 99 8.03 7.46 -4.89
C ARG A 99 8.74 8.39 -3.89
N HIS A 100 8.54 9.69 -4.00
CA HIS A 100 8.97 10.65 -2.98
C HIS A 100 7.99 10.63 -1.79
N LEU A 101 6.79 11.19 -1.96
CA LEU A 101 5.77 11.32 -0.92
C LEU A 101 4.35 10.89 -1.36
N GLY A 102 4.22 10.26 -2.53
CA GLY A 102 2.94 9.69 -2.98
C GLY A 102 2.07 10.60 -3.86
N CYS A 103 2.55 11.78 -4.27
CA CYS A 103 1.85 12.63 -5.24
C CYS A 103 1.61 11.94 -6.59
N THR A 104 0.56 12.31 -7.31
CA THR A 104 0.32 11.81 -8.69
C THR A 104 1.12 12.64 -9.70
N PRO A 105 2.12 12.07 -10.41
CA PRO A 105 2.83 12.81 -11.44
C PRO A 105 1.93 13.06 -12.67
N ASN A 106 2.33 13.98 -13.53
CA ASN A 106 1.68 14.27 -14.82
C ASN A 106 2.55 13.77 -15.97
N TRP A 107 1.93 13.24 -17.03
CA TRP A 107 2.63 12.91 -18.26
C TRP A 107 2.81 14.17 -19.12
N PHE A 108 4.01 14.36 -19.66
CA PHE A 108 4.31 15.44 -20.61
C PHE A 108 4.71 14.82 -21.95
N PRO A 109 3.81 14.80 -22.96
CA PRO A 109 4.06 14.11 -24.22
C PRO A 109 5.25 14.69 -24.99
N ASP A 110 5.43 16.02 -24.96
CA ASP A 110 6.52 16.72 -25.67
C ASP A 110 7.91 16.22 -25.26
N GLN A 111 8.05 15.89 -23.98
CA GLN A 111 9.34 15.48 -23.40
C GLN A 111 9.41 13.99 -23.12
N LYS A 112 8.32 13.24 -23.39
CA LYS A 112 8.16 11.81 -23.11
C LYS A 112 8.57 11.43 -21.69
N ARG A 113 8.18 12.26 -20.72
CA ARG A 113 8.57 12.16 -19.31
C ARG A 113 7.38 12.38 -18.39
N PHE A 114 7.38 11.70 -17.25
CA PHE A 114 6.46 12.01 -16.15
C PHE A 114 7.12 13.03 -15.22
N ARG A 115 6.37 14.05 -14.80
CA ARG A 115 6.85 15.03 -13.82
C ARG A 115 5.89 15.17 -12.65
N CYS A 116 6.45 15.09 -11.46
CA CYS A 116 5.73 15.30 -10.21
C CYS A 116 5.60 16.80 -9.94
N PRO A 117 4.37 17.36 -9.83
CA PRO A 117 4.16 18.79 -9.60
C PRO A 117 4.56 19.24 -8.19
N CYS A 118 4.68 18.32 -7.24
CA CYS A 118 4.96 18.65 -5.84
C CYS A 118 6.40 19.16 -5.61
N HIS A 119 7.40 18.43 -6.12
CA HIS A 119 8.82 18.72 -5.88
C HIS A 119 9.71 18.45 -7.11
N GLY A 120 9.11 18.35 -8.31
CA GLY A 120 9.85 18.26 -9.56
C GLY A 120 10.52 16.92 -9.86
N SER A 121 10.13 15.81 -9.23
CA SER A 121 10.66 14.48 -9.61
C SER A 121 10.34 14.17 -11.07
N ILE A 122 11.34 13.76 -11.83
CA ILE A 122 11.24 13.45 -13.26
C ILE A 122 11.45 11.96 -13.47
N TYR A 123 10.54 11.32 -14.19
CA TYR A 123 10.63 9.93 -14.60
C TYR A 123 10.61 9.81 -16.12
N ASP A 124 11.29 8.81 -16.66
CA ASP A 124 11.16 8.45 -18.08
C ASP A 124 9.88 7.66 -18.37
N VAL A 125 9.60 7.40 -19.64
CA VAL A 125 8.45 6.57 -20.07
C VAL A 125 8.44 5.16 -19.45
N HIS A 126 9.61 4.65 -19.07
CA HIS A 126 9.78 3.36 -18.40
C HIS A 126 9.65 3.46 -16.86
N GLY A 127 9.35 4.65 -16.32
CA GLY A 127 9.21 4.89 -14.89
C GLY A 127 10.53 5.05 -14.13
N ASN A 128 11.68 5.08 -14.80
CA ASN A 128 12.97 5.28 -14.14
C ASN A 128 13.15 6.74 -13.73
N VAL A 129 13.76 6.97 -12.57
CA VAL A 129 14.09 8.32 -12.09
C VAL A 129 15.16 8.91 -12.99
N ARG A 130 14.90 10.10 -13.53
CA ARG A 130 15.87 10.90 -14.30
C ARG A 130 16.32 12.15 -13.57
N GLY A 131 15.58 12.59 -12.54
CA GLY A 131 15.97 13.71 -11.70
C GLY A 131 14.97 14.01 -10.59
N GLY A 132 15.36 14.90 -9.69
CA GLY A 132 14.56 15.33 -8.53
C GLY A 132 14.71 14.42 -7.30
N PRO A 133 13.89 14.64 -6.25
CA PRO A 133 14.10 14.05 -4.92
C PRO A 133 13.61 12.60 -4.78
N ALA A 134 13.06 11.99 -5.84
CA ALA A 134 12.51 10.65 -5.75
C ALA A 134 13.64 9.60 -5.63
N PRO A 135 13.66 8.77 -4.57
CA PRO A 135 14.74 7.81 -4.38
C PRO A 135 14.61 6.56 -5.26
N ARG A 136 13.43 6.33 -5.87
CA ARG A 136 13.08 5.07 -6.56
C ARG A 136 12.23 5.30 -7.80
N THR A 137 12.34 4.36 -8.72
CA THR A 137 11.54 4.26 -9.95
C THR A 137 10.07 4.01 -9.64
N LEU A 138 9.17 4.47 -10.52
CA LEU A 138 7.73 4.23 -10.40
C LEU A 138 7.43 2.73 -10.39
N TRP A 139 6.28 2.38 -9.82
CA TRP A 139 5.87 1.00 -9.75
C TRP A 139 5.17 0.54 -11.01
N ARG A 140 5.35 -0.74 -11.37
CA ARG A 140 4.60 -1.44 -12.39
C ARG A 140 3.56 -2.33 -11.73
N GLY A 141 2.31 -2.18 -12.14
CA GLY A 141 1.23 -3.05 -11.67
C GLY A 141 1.05 -4.26 -12.58
N GLN A 142 0.47 -5.32 -12.04
CA GLN A 142 0.16 -6.52 -12.81
C GLN A 142 -0.96 -6.26 -13.83
N ILE A 143 -0.77 -6.81 -15.04
CA ILE A 143 -1.82 -6.94 -16.05
C ILE A 143 -2.07 -8.43 -16.27
N THR A 144 -3.33 -8.82 -16.22
CA THR A 144 -3.82 -10.17 -16.51
C THR A 144 -4.92 -10.09 -17.56
N LYS A 145 -5.10 -11.13 -18.38
CA LYS A 145 -6.30 -11.27 -19.22
C LYS A 145 -7.38 -11.97 -18.43
N ASP A 146 -8.60 -11.46 -18.48
CA ASP A 146 -9.75 -12.17 -17.95
C ASP A 146 -10.04 -13.39 -18.86
N PRO A 147 -10.24 -14.59 -18.27
CA PRO A 147 -10.43 -15.83 -19.02
C PRO A 147 -11.74 -15.90 -19.80
N VAL A 148 -12.75 -15.06 -19.49
CA VAL A 148 -14.08 -15.13 -20.13
C VAL A 148 -14.17 -14.21 -21.34
N ASP A 149 -13.83 -12.94 -21.15
CA ASP A 149 -14.00 -11.88 -22.16
C ASP A 149 -12.69 -11.55 -22.89
N GLY A 150 -11.53 -12.00 -22.39
CA GLY A 150 -10.22 -11.65 -22.94
C GLY A 150 -9.84 -10.17 -22.74
N ALA A 151 -10.60 -9.44 -21.93
CA ALA A 151 -10.29 -8.07 -21.56
C ALA A 151 -9.06 -8.03 -20.65
N LEU A 152 -8.31 -6.94 -20.72
CA LEU A 152 -7.22 -6.70 -19.80
C LEU A 152 -7.77 -6.26 -18.44
N VAL A 153 -7.19 -6.85 -17.40
CA VAL A 153 -7.48 -6.55 -16.00
C VAL A 153 -6.20 -6.08 -15.35
N VAL A 154 -6.26 -4.89 -14.76
CA VAL A 154 -5.15 -4.30 -14.02
C VAL A 154 -5.37 -4.52 -12.54
N ASN A 155 -4.37 -5.08 -11.86
CA ASN A 155 -4.32 -5.13 -10.42
C ASN A 155 -3.25 -4.13 -9.91
N THR A 156 -3.67 -3.12 -9.15
CA THR A 156 -2.77 -2.07 -8.63
C THR A 156 -2.06 -2.46 -7.33
N VAL A 157 -2.51 -3.53 -6.66
CA VAL A 157 -1.91 -4.04 -5.42
C VAL A 157 -0.70 -4.90 -5.74
N VAL A 158 -0.82 -5.76 -6.76
CA VAL A 158 0.29 -6.63 -7.18
C VAL A 158 1.30 -5.82 -7.98
N ARG A 159 2.46 -5.59 -7.37
CA ARG A 159 3.58 -4.87 -7.98
C ARG A 159 4.52 -5.86 -8.64
N LEU A 160 4.85 -5.63 -9.90
CA LEU A 160 5.73 -6.47 -10.70
C LEU A 160 7.21 -6.10 -10.54
N ASP A 161 7.52 -4.94 -9.95
CA ASP A 161 8.90 -4.57 -9.72
C ASP A 161 9.51 -5.39 -8.59
N PRO A 162 10.74 -5.89 -8.74
CA PRO A 162 11.44 -6.51 -7.63
C PRO A 162 11.51 -5.52 -6.45
N ASN A 163 11.03 -5.96 -5.29
CA ASN A 163 11.08 -5.14 -4.08
C ASN A 163 12.55 -4.79 -3.79
N PRO A 164 12.94 -3.50 -3.77
CA PRO A 164 14.33 -3.11 -3.55
C PRO A 164 14.84 -3.49 -2.16
N ALA A 165 13.94 -3.78 -1.21
CA ALA A 165 14.30 -4.26 0.12
C ALA A 165 14.54 -5.78 0.19
N GLN A 166 14.08 -6.55 -0.81
CA GLN A 166 14.20 -8.01 -0.87
C GLN A 166 15.21 -8.46 -1.94
N THR A 167 15.75 -7.53 -2.74
CA THR A 167 16.75 -7.83 -3.76
C THR A 167 18.15 -7.70 -3.17
N PRO A 168 19.07 -8.66 -3.40
CA PRO A 168 20.46 -8.57 -2.94
C PRO A 168 21.20 -7.32 -3.41
N GLN A 169 20.72 -6.69 -4.49
CA GLN A 169 21.28 -5.47 -5.08
C GLN A 169 20.69 -4.16 -4.48
N GLY A 170 19.79 -4.26 -3.50
CA GLY A 170 19.21 -3.12 -2.78
C GLY A 170 18.39 -2.15 -3.64
N LEU A 171 18.35 -0.88 -3.21
CA LEU A 171 17.71 0.25 -3.93
C LEU A 171 18.20 0.45 -5.38
N TRP A 172 19.33 -0.15 -5.73
CA TRP A 172 20.04 0.00 -7.00
C TRP A 172 19.91 -1.27 -7.85
N VAL A 173 18.68 -1.79 -7.99
CA VAL A 173 18.41 -2.86 -8.96
C VAL A 173 18.80 -2.35 -10.35
N LYS A 174 19.87 -2.94 -10.92
CA LYS A 174 20.39 -2.62 -12.25
C LYS A 174 19.29 -2.80 -13.30
N GLU A 175 19.26 -1.88 -14.27
CA GLU A 175 18.24 -1.73 -15.32
C GLU A 175 17.86 -3.03 -16.04
N LYS A 176 18.82 -3.94 -16.27
CA LYS A 176 18.61 -5.27 -16.87
C LYS A 176 17.70 -6.22 -16.07
N VAL A 177 17.63 -6.09 -14.75
CA VAL A 177 16.78 -6.95 -13.89
C VAL A 177 15.37 -6.35 -13.74
N LYS A 178 15.16 -5.12 -14.21
CA LYS A 178 13.86 -4.41 -14.26
C LYS A 178 13.15 -4.52 -15.60
N GLU A 179 13.71 -5.25 -16.57
CA GLU A 179 12.96 -5.72 -17.74
C GLU A 179 11.96 -6.78 -17.28
N VAL A 180 10.90 -6.35 -16.61
CA VAL A 180 9.65 -7.11 -16.64
C VAL A 180 9.27 -7.14 -18.11
N LYS A 181 9.36 -8.33 -18.72
CA LYS A 181 8.95 -8.53 -20.11
C LYS A 181 7.56 -7.89 -20.26
N PRO A 182 7.34 -7.01 -21.26
CA PRO A 182 6.01 -6.46 -21.49
C PRO A 182 5.00 -7.62 -21.56
N PHE A 183 3.78 -7.39 -21.09
CA PHE A 183 2.75 -8.41 -21.16
C PHE A 183 2.52 -8.75 -22.64
N TRP A 184 3.06 -9.88 -23.08
CA TRP A 184 3.01 -10.28 -24.48
C TRP A 184 1.60 -10.76 -24.81
N ILE A 185 1.01 -10.14 -25.83
CA ILE A 185 0.31 -10.91 -26.84
C ILE A 185 1.43 -11.53 -27.66
N GLU A 186 1.82 -12.77 -27.37
CA GLU A 186 2.45 -13.58 -28.41
C GLU A 186 1.39 -13.69 -29.51
N HIS A 187 1.48 -12.82 -30.52
CA HIS A 187 1.19 -13.32 -31.85
C HIS A 187 2.27 -14.37 -32.06
N SER A 188 1.93 -15.64 -31.83
CA SER A 188 2.67 -16.71 -32.44
C SER A 188 2.94 -16.27 -33.88
N PRO A 189 4.18 -16.29 -34.39
CA PRO A 189 4.37 -16.12 -35.83
C PRO A 189 3.38 -17.09 -36.50
N PRO A 190 2.66 -16.67 -37.57
CA PRO A 190 1.80 -17.61 -38.29
C PRO A 190 2.64 -18.87 -38.58
N PRO A 191 2.09 -20.07 -38.37
CA PRO A 191 2.84 -21.30 -38.54
C PRO A 191 3.49 -21.28 -39.95
N GLY A 192 4.81 -21.06 -39.99
CA GLY A 192 5.55 -20.84 -41.24
C GLY A 192 6.63 -19.74 -41.24
N ALA A 193 6.65 -18.78 -40.31
CA ALA A 193 7.70 -17.75 -40.29
C ALA A 193 8.92 -18.18 -39.45
N SER A 194 9.83 -18.94 -40.05
CA SER A 194 11.18 -19.18 -39.51
C SER A 194 12.07 -17.97 -39.83
N CYS A 195 12.35 -17.13 -38.84
CA CYS A 195 13.36 -16.07 -39.00
C CYS A 195 14.73 -16.66 -38.67
N SER A 196 15.50 -17.04 -39.70
CA SER A 196 16.89 -17.46 -39.54
C SER A 196 17.74 -16.27 -39.08
N SER A 197 18.69 -16.52 -38.17
CA SER A 197 19.49 -15.51 -37.50
C SER A 197 20.56 -14.91 -38.43
N ASN A 198 20.18 -14.19 -39.49
CA ASN A 198 21.11 -13.27 -40.15
C ASN A 198 20.41 -12.32 -41.13
N ARG A 199 19.81 -11.24 -40.63
CA ARG A 199 19.90 -9.91 -41.25
C ARG A 199 19.28 -8.85 -40.35
N LEU A 200 20.05 -7.80 -40.15
CA LEU A 200 19.62 -6.51 -39.65
C LEU A 200 18.47 -5.97 -40.52
N LEU A 201 17.53 -5.28 -39.86
CA LEU A 201 16.32 -4.59 -40.35
C LEU A 201 15.01 -5.37 -40.20
N CYS A 202 14.36 -5.12 -39.07
CA CYS A 202 12.93 -4.85 -38.95
C CYS A 202 12.76 -3.67 -37.98
#